data_AF-A0A7X3VV06-F1
#
_entry.id   AF-A0A7X3VV06-F1
#
_cell.length_a   1.000
_cell.length_b   1.000
_cell.length_c   1.000
_cell.angle_alpha   90.00
_cell.angle_beta   90.00
_cell.angle_gamma   90.00
#
_symmetry.space_group_name_H-M   'P 1'
#
loop_
_entity.id
_entity.type
_entity.pdbx_description
1 polymer ?
#
loop_
_entity_poly.entity_id
_entity_poly.type
_entity_poly.pdbx_seq_one_letter_code
_entity_poly.pdbx_strand_id
1 'polypeptide(L)'
;METIEELVEFLQHALDDHARGRVLDTGEAWSIIRQDGVIPDDAPVFRPTLSADLAEYGFALLDAGLELNALDAGHLLAKRAFKNSGKAFENLVRNCDPTDPKRGFYRVIAAASYHLGGFTAIAYVLSRPVDAEEQNLNTAETCLVRLMLRDLEGVLNTAREWLRDDRHLDAAIVERLQGAGGNLDAEIGLILIGSVCRALSCFEFALRTGEPRFVENSREILLEAAKLASESGMPSLWWVIRLTLGLLDDLWNQSLHVVLPNDPSSGALERYSDLRMIFISSLFARKLAEIELWPSQVDAAKRAADPNDDLVVALPTSAGKTRIAELATLTALALGKRTMIVTPLRALSAQSERSFRSRFAPLGATVSSLYGKSGLSEGDADALRNHNIVVSTPEKLDFALRSDPAIIDNVGLIVLDEGHLIGPDEREIRYEIFVQRLLRRADARERRIVCLSAILPDGEHLNDMTAWIRSDKDGEPVRLKWQPTDQRFGTFEWGGTSGRLNYSLDNNGPFVEGFIRQLPPRGGDHKPYPRELKDVVLMSAWRFVTEGKRVLIHITQANWVEGYGKQAVRLVEKGYLPSLLEAPEDVESAMTIGAEWLGRDHPAVQCLLYGIAVHH
;
A
#
# COMPACT_ATOMS: atom_id res chain seq x y z
N MET A 1 6.68 -27.32 17.94
CA MET A 1 6.40 -27.88 16.60
C MET A 1 7.69 -27.73 15.85
N GLU A 2 8.32 -28.84 15.48
CA GLU A 2 9.68 -28.83 14.96
C GLU A 2 9.74 -29.19 13.47
N THR A 3 8.68 -29.79 12.91
CA THR A 3 8.62 -30.20 11.51
C THR A 3 7.62 -29.37 10.70
N ILE A 4 7.83 -29.33 9.38
CA ILE A 4 6.91 -28.69 8.44
C ILE A 4 5.52 -29.33 8.54
N GLU A 5 5.45 -30.66 8.64
CA GLU A 5 4.19 -31.40 8.72
C GLU A 5 3.38 -31.03 9.98
N GLU A 6 4.02 -30.97 11.15
CA GLU A 6 3.37 -30.57 12.40
C GLU A 6 2.84 -29.14 12.34
N LEU A 7 3.63 -28.22 11.79
CA LEU A 7 3.24 -26.82 11.63
C LEU A 7 2.08 -26.66 10.66
N VAL A 8 2.11 -27.38 9.53
CA VAL A 8 1.04 -27.39 8.53
C VAL A 8 -0.25 -27.94 9.14
N GLU A 9 -0.20 -29.07 9.86
CA GLU A 9 -1.38 -29.66 10.50
C GLU A 9 -1.99 -28.72 11.54
N PHE A 10 -1.15 -28.14 12.41
CA PHE A 10 -1.59 -27.15 13.40
C PHE A 10 -2.25 -25.94 12.72
N LEU A 11 -1.61 -25.36 11.72
CA LEU A 11 -2.12 -24.17 11.03
C LEU A 11 -3.41 -24.47 10.25
N GLN A 12 -3.53 -25.64 9.64
CA GLN A 12 -4.77 -26.04 8.96
C GLN A 12 -5.95 -26.08 9.95
N HIS A 13 -5.75 -26.63 11.15
CA HIS A 13 -6.78 -26.64 12.19
C HIS A 13 -7.05 -25.26 12.78
N ALA A 14 -5.99 -24.49 13.06
CA ALA A 14 -6.11 -23.17 13.69
C ALA A 14 -6.68 -22.09 12.75
N LEU A 15 -6.52 -22.24 11.43
CA LEU A 15 -7.03 -21.33 10.41
C LEU A 15 -8.41 -21.70 9.86
N ASP A 16 -9.04 -22.76 10.37
CA ASP A 16 -10.43 -23.08 10.09
C ASP A 16 -11.35 -21.96 10.59
N ASP A 17 -12.38 -21.61 9.81
CA ASP A 17 -13.27 -20.48 10.14
C ASP A 17 -14.02 -20.71 11.46
N HIS A 18 -14.21 -21.96 11.89
CA HIS A 18 -14.84 -22.30 13.17
C HIS A 18 -13.85 -22.46 14.33
N ALA A 19 -12.54 -22.29 14.09
CA ALA A 19 -11.51 -22.45 15.11
C ALA A 19 -11.78 -21.57 16.35
N ARG A 20 -11.57 -22.17 17.53
CA ARG A 20 -11.80 -21.55 18.86
C ARG A 20 -13.19 -20.89 19.03
N GLY A 21 -14.20 -21.43 18.35
CA GLY A 21 -15.56 -20.91 18.40
C GLY A 21 -15.71 -19.57 17.69
N ARG A 22 -15.15 -19.45 16.48
CA ARG A 22 -15.18 -18.21 15.67
C ARG A 22 -14.57 -17.01 16.41
N VAL A 23 -13.40 -17.21 17.03
CA VAL A 23 -12.76 -16.19 17.89
C VAL A 23 -12.45 -14.90 17.12
N LEU A 24 -12.03 -15.00 15.86
CA LEU A 24 -11.75 -13.83 15.02
C LEU A 24 -13.01 -13.05 14.66
N ASP A 25 -14.09 -13.71 14.27
CA ASP A 25 -15.35 -13.06 13.92
C ASP A 25 -15.99 -12.40 15.16
N THR A 26 -15.96 -13.12 16.28
CA THR A 26 -16.45 -12.59 17.57
C THR A 26 -15.61 -11.41 18.02
N GLY A 27 -14.28 -11.51 17.92
CA GLY A 27 -13.34 -10.44 18.25
C GLY A 27 -13.49 -9.22 17.34
N GLU A 28 -13.84 -9.43 16.08
CA GLU A 28 -14.10 -8.36 15.12
C GLU A 28 -15.39 -7.62 15.43
N ALA A 29 -16.49 -8.35 15.69
CA ALA A 29 -17.73 -7.72 16.13
C ALA A 29 -17.51 -6.92 17.42
N TRP A 30 -16.80 -7.51 18.38
CA TRP A 30 -16.44 -6.87 19.64
C TRP A 30 -15.61 -5.60 19.46
N SER A 31 -14.58 -5.64 18.60
CA SER A 31 -13.68 -4.50 18.37
C SER A 31 -14.36 -3.34 17.64
N ILE A 32 -15.35 -3.64 16.79
CA ILE A 32 -16.16 -2.64 16.08
C ILE A 32 -17.17 -1.97 17.04
N ILE A 33 -17.82 -2.75 17.90
CA ILE A 33 -18.93 -2.28 18.74
C ILE A 33 -18.45 -1.43 19.92
N ARG A 34 -17.31 -1.80 20.52
CA ARG A 34 -16.76 -1.05 21.65
C ARG A 34 -16.31 0.35 21.23
N GLN A 35 -16.36 1.29 22.16
CA GLN A 35 -15.89 2.67 22.02
C GLN A 35 -15.04 3.00 23.25
N ASP A 36 -13.78 3.41 23.04
CA ASP A 36 -12.79 3.67 24.10
C ASP A 36 -12.71 2.54 25.15
N GLY A 37 -12.76 1.29 24.67
CA GLY A 37 -12.72 0.09 25.50
C GLY A 37 -14.07 -0.32 26.14
N VAL A 38 -15.10 0.53 26.05
CA VAL A 38 -16.41 0.28 26.66
C VAL A 38 -17.37 -0.37 25.66
N ILE A 39 -18.01 -1.46 26.06
CA ILE A 39 -19.07 -2.11 25.29
C ILE A 39 -20.41 -1.45 25.66
N PRO A 40 -21.21 -0.97 24.69
CA PRO A 40 -22.54 -0.42 24.95
C PRO A 40 -23.49 -1.43 25.62
N ASP A 41 -24.41 -0.94 26.47
CA ASP A 41 -25.37 -1.79 27.19
C ASP A 41 -26.32 -2.57 26.26
N ASP A 42 -26.56 -2.07 25.04
CA ASP A 42 -27.39 -2.70 24.00
C ASP A 42 -26.62 -3.68 23.10
N ALA A 43 -25.33 -3.92 23.37
CA ALA A 43 -24.51 -4.84 22.61
C ALA A 43 -24.80 -6.33 22.91
N PRO A 44 -24.47 -7.25 21.97
CA PRO A 44 -24.48 -8.68 22.25
C PRO A 44 -23.57 -9.05 23.43
N VAL A 45 -23.89 -10.15 24.12
CA VAL A 45 -23.05 -10.66 25.21
C VAL A 45 -21.78 -11.30 24.63
N PHE A 46 -20.63 -10.74 24.98
CA PHE A 46 -19.31 -11.27 24.63
C PHE A 46 -18.72 -12.10 25.78
N ARG A 47 -17.82 -13.05 25.45
CA ARG A 47 -17.10 -13.83 26.45
C ARG A 47 -16.17 -12.92 27.26
N PRO A 48 -16.10 -13.03 28.60
CA PRO A 48 -15.19 -12.23 29.42
C PRO A 48 -13.71 -12.45 29.08
N THR A 49 -13.36 -13.64 28.56
CA THR A 49 -11.99 -14.03 28.20
C THR A 49 -11.59 -13.61 26.78
N LEU A 50 -12.47 -12.96 26.01
CA LEU A 50 -12.27 -12.76 24.57
C LEU A 50 -10.95 -12.05 24.24
N SER A 51 -10.52 -11.08 25.05
CA SER A 51 -9.23 -10.40 24.85
C SER A 51 -8.03 -11.32 25.05
N ALA A 52 -8.05 -12.17 26.09
CA ALA A 52 -7.02 -13.19 26.31
C ALA A 52 -7.03 -14.24 25.19
N ASP A 53 -8.23 -14.71 24.81
CA ASP A 53 -8.42 -15.70 23.75
C ASP A 53 -7.86 -15.20 22.40
N LEU A 54 -8.07 -13.91 22.08
CA LEU A 54 -7.51 -13.25 20.89
C LEU A 54 -5.99 -13.14 20.96
N ALA A 55 -5.43 -12.73 22.09
CA ALA A 55 -3.98 -12.60 22.25
C ALA A 55 -3.27 -13.96 22.12
N GLU A 56 -3.76 -14.98 22.83
CA GLU A 56 -3.21 -16.34 22.75
C GLU A 56 -3.33 -16.92 21.34
N TYR A 57 -4.46 -16.70 20.68
CA TYR A 57 -4.66 -17.15 19.29
C TYR A 57 -3.71 -16.43 18.33
N GLY A 58 -3.58 -15.11 18.47
CA GLY A 58 -2.69 -14.28 17.67
C GLY A 58 -1.23 -14.68 17.80
N PHE A 59 -0.75 -14.93 19.02
CA PHE A 59 0.62 -15.38 19.28
C PHE A 59 0.88 -16.80 18.78
N ALA A 60 -0.06 -17.73 18.98
CA ALA A 60 0.09 -19.11 18.52
C ALA A 60 0.19 -19.20 16.99
N LEU A 61 -0.63 -18.43 16.26
CA LEU A 61 -0.52 -18.32 14.80
C LEU A 61 0.77 -17.63 14.37
N LEU A 62 1.19 -16.58 15.08
CA LEU A 62 2.41 -15.84 14.73
C LEU A 62 3.65 -16.71 14.88
N ASP A 63 3.77 -17.45 15.98
CA ASP A 63 4.89 -18.34 16.22
C ASP A 63 4.97 -19.43 15.15
N ALA A 64 3.87 -20.17 14.95
CA ALA A 64 3.79 -21.23 13.95
C ALA A 64 4.03 -20.69 12.52
N GLY A 65 3.54 -19.49 12.22
CA GLY A 65 3.76 -18.83 10.93
C GLY A 65 5.23 -18.46 10.72
N LEU A 66 5.90 -17.93 11.73
CA LEU A 66 7.33 -17.59 11.66
C LEU A 66 8.20 -18.84 11.53
N GLU A 67 7.94 -19.90 12.30
CA GLU A 67 8.67 -21.17 12.19
C GLU A 67 8.47 -21.81 10.81
N LEU A 68 7.22 -21.88 10.33
CA LEU A 68 6.94 -22.44 9.00
C LEU A 68 7.60 -21.61 7.89
N ASN A 69 7.57 -20.28 7.99
CA ASN A 69 8.21 -19.42 6.99
C ASN A 69 9.74 -19.49 7.04
N ALA A 70 10.34 -19.82 8.18
CA ALA A 70 11.78 -20.07 8.28
C ALA A 70 12.20 -21.40 7.63
N LEU A 71 11.33 -22.42 7.68
CA LEU A 71 11.56 -23.74 7.08
C LEU A 71 11.17 -23.79 5.59
N ASP A 72 10.09 -23.11 5.21
CA ASP A 72 9.59 -23.00 3.83
C ASP A 72 9.12 -21.56 3.55
N ALA A 73 10.06 -20.76 3.03
CA ALA A 73 9.86 -19.34 2.80
C ALA A 73 8.72 -19.09 1.79
N GLY A 74 7.74 -18.28 2.21
CA GLY A 74 6.59 -17.94 1.36
C GLY A 74 5.45 -18.95 1.37
N HIS A 75 5.48 -19.97 2.25
CA HIS A 75 4.39 -20.94 2.38
C HIS A 75 3.03 -20.25 2.60
N LEU A 76 2.01 -20.64 1.81
CA LEU A 76 0.69 -19.98 1.81
C LEU A 76 -0.01 -20.01 3.19
N LEU A 77 0.11 -21.11 3.93
CA LEU A 77 -0.42 -21.19 5.31
C LEU A 77 0.28 -20.23 6.26
N ALA A 78 1.60 -20.00 6.13
CA ALA A 78 2.30 -19.02 6.96
C ALA A 78 1.80 -17.61 6.66
N LYS A 79 1.63 -17.25 5.38
CA LYS A 79 1.05 -15.95 4.99
C LYS A 79 -0.39 -15.78 5.53
N ARG A 80 -1.21 -16.84 5.55
CA ARG A 80 -2.55 -16.82 6.17
C ARG A 80 -2.49 -16.70 7.70
N ALA A 81 -1.57 -17.41 8.35
CA ALA A 81 -1.31 -17.30 9.79
C ALA A 81 -0.94 -15.88 10.19
N PHE A 82 -0.04 -15.24 9.46
CA PHE A 82 0.31 -13.84 9.64
C PHE A 82 -0.88 -12.90 9.49
N LYS A 83 -1.72 -13.08 8.46
CA LYS A 83 -2.95 -12.31 8.28
C LYS A 83 -3.91 -12.45 9.48
N ASN A 84 -4.19 -13.68 9.89
CA ASN A 84 -5.13 -13.96 10.98
C ASN A 84 -4.59 -13.51 12.35
N SER A 85 -3.27 -13.63 12.56
CA SER A 85 -2.58 -13.05 13.71
C SER A 85 -2.70 -11.53 13.72
N GLY A 86 -2.43 -10.87 12.59
CA GLY A 86 -2.62 -9.43 12.43
C GLY A 86 -4.03 -8.98 12.77
N LYS A 87 -5.05 -9.70 12.28
CA LYS A 87 -6.47 -9.46 12.58
C LYS A 87 -6.79 -9.64 14.07
N ALA A 88 -6.23 -10.66 14.72
CA ALA A 88 -6.42 -10.88 16.16
C ALA A 88 -5.90 -9.70 16.99
N PHE A 89 -4.68 -9.23 16.71
CA PHE A 89 -4.08 -8.09 17.41
C PHE A 89 -4.74 -6.75 17.03
N GLU A 90 -5.12 -6.56 15.77
CA GLU A 90 -5.90 -5.39 15.34
C GLU A 90 -7.22 -5.29 16.12
N ASN A 91 -7.91 -6.41 16.31
CA ASN A 91 -9.13 -6.46 17.12
C ASN A 91 -8.87 -6.10 18.58
N LEU A 92 -7.67 -6.32 19.13
CA LEU A 92 -7.31 -5.91 20.48
C LEU A 92 -7.07 -4.41 20.61
N VAL A 93 -6.62 -3.72 19.55
CA VAL A 93 -6.29 -2.28 19.59
C VAL A 93 -7.36 -1.38 18.99
N ARG A 94 -8.23 -1.90 18.13
CA ARG A 94 -9.29 -1.11 17.50
C ARG A 94 -10.35 -0.69 18.51
N ASN A 95 -10.58 0.62 18.65
CA ASN A 95 -11.51 1.21 19.63
C ASN A 95 -11.25 0.74 21.09
N CYS A 96 -10.02 0.36 21.42
CA CYS A 96 -9.65 0.03 22.80
C CYS A 96 -9.56 1.30 23.66
N ASP A 97 -9.37 1.13 24.96
CA ASP A 97 -8.97 2.23 25.84
C ASP A 97 -7.67 2.86 25.29
N PRO A 98 -7.66 4.16 24.95
CA PRO A 98 -6.46 4.83 24.43
C PRO A 98 -5.27 4.79 25.41
N THR A 99 -5.54 4.62 26.70
CA THR A 99 -4.56 4.61 27.80
C THR A 99 -4.02 3.21 28.13
N ASP A 100 -4.49 2.15 27.46
CA ASP A 100 -3.99 0.79 27.71
C ASP A 100 -2.48 0.71 27.38
N PRO A 101 -1.61 0.39 28.37
CA PRO A 101 -0.17 0.35 28.16
C PRO A 101 0.27 -0.70 27.13
N LYS A 102 -0.56 -1.71 26.84
CA LYS A 102 -0.29 -2.77 25.86
C LYS A 102 -0.71 -2.39 24.44
N ARG A 103 -1.46 -1.30 24.27
CA ARG A 103 -1.98 -0.83 22.97
C ARG A 103 -0.87 -0.65 21.96
N GLY A 104 0.23 0.00 22.35
CA GLY A 104 1.40 0.22 21.50
C GLY A 104 2.00 -1.09 20.99
N PHE A 105 2.34 -1.99 21.91
CA PHE A 105 2.91 -3.29 21.61
C PHE A 105 2.02 -4.13 20.68
N TYR A 106 0.73 -4.29 20.98
CA TYR A 106 -0.18 -5.06 20.12
C TYR A 106 -0.37 -4.42 18.75
N ARG A 107 -0.31 -3.09 18.65
CA ARG A 107 -0.39 -2.38 17.37
C ARG A 107 0.84 -2.63 16.51
N VAL A 108 2.03 -2.65 17.11
CA VAL A 108 3.29 -3.00 16.41
C VAL A 108 3.25 -4.45 15.93
N ILE A 109 2.83 -5.40 16.79
CA ILE A 109 2.71 -6.81 16.39
C ILE A 109 1.68 -6.96 15.27
N ALA A 110 0.49 -6.34 15.38
CA ALA A 110 -0.53 -6.39 14.35
C ALA A 110 0.03 -5.94 12.99
N ALA A 111 0.72 -4.79 12.97
CA ALA A 111 1.32 -4.25 11.78
C ALA A 111 2.41 -5.18 11.20
N ALA A 112 3.31 -5.70 12.05
CA ALA A 112 4.38 -6.59 11.61
C ALA A 112 3.83 -7.91 11.07
N SER A 113 2.81 -8.49 11.72
CA SER A 113 2.11 -9.67 11.23
C SER A 113 1.46 -9.40 9.87
N TYR A 114 0.74 -8.29 9.69
CA TYR A 114 0.17 -7.97 8.38
C TYR A 114 1.25 -7.79 7.31
N HIS A 115 2.35 -7.14 7.62
CA HIS A 115 3.47 -6.95 6.70
C HIS A 115 4.05 -8.31 6.27
N LEU A 116 4.37 -9.19 7.21
CA LEU A 116 4.85 -10.55 6.92
C LEU A 116 3.84 -11.37 6.11
N GLY A 117 2.53 -11.14 6.29
CA GLY A 117 1.47 -11.73 5.47
C GLY A 117 1.37 -11.17 4.05
N GLY A 118 2.17 -10.16 3.70
CA GLY A 118 2.16 -9.42 2.45
C GLY A 118 1.29 -8.16 2.48
N PHE A 119 0.43 -7.97 3.49
CA PHE A 119 -0.54 -6.87 3.60
C PHE A 119 0.09 -5.55 4.07
N THR A 120 1.12 -5.11 3.36
CA THR A 120 1.95 -3.95 3.71
C THR A 120 1.16 -2.63 3.82
N ALA A 121 0.07 -2.46 3.08
CA ALA A 121 -0.78 -1.28 3.19
C ALA A 121 -1.59 -1.26 4.51
N ILE A 122 -2.07 -2.42 4.98
CA ILE A 122 -2.73 -2.53 6.28
C ILE A 122 -1.72 -2.23 7.40
N ALA A 123 -0.53 -2.84 7.31
CA ALA A 123 0.56 -2.58 8.24
C ALA A 123 0.93 -1.08 8.31
N TYR A 124 0.97 -0.41 7.16
CA TYR A 124 1.26 1.02 7.07
C TYR A 124 0.19 1.89 7.75
N VAL A 125 -1.10 1.59 7.53
CA VAL A 125 -2.20 2.29 8.20
C VAL A 125 -2.14 2.11 9.72
N LEU A 126 -1.91 0.87 10.17
CA LEU A 126 -1.74 0.58 11.60
C LEU A 126 -0.50 1.26 12.18
N SER A 127 0.57 1.43 11.41
CA SER A 127 1.83 2.03 11.87
C SER A 127 1.81 3.56 11.93
N ARG A 128 0.88 4.23 11.23
CA ARG A 128 0.80 5.70 11.25
C ARG A 128 0.43 6.21 12.65
N PRO A 129 1.17 7.19 13.21
CA PRO A 129 0.76 7.83 14.45
C PRO A 129 -0.66 8.39 14.31
N VAL A 130 -1.49 8.14 15.34
CA VAL A 130 -2.71 8.94 15.53
C VAL A 130 -2.28 10.24 16.21
N ASP A 131 -1.36 10.13 17.19
CA ASP A 131 -0.53 11.21 17.75
C ASP A 131 0.84 10.65 18.17
N ALA A 132 1.91 11.46 18.07
CA ALA A 132 3.29 11.03 18.33
C ALA A 132 3.57 10.73 19.82
N GLU A 133 2.78 11.28 20.74
CA GLU A 133 2.96 11.12 22.19
C GLU A 133 2.18 9.92 22.78
N GLU A 134 1.29 9.29 22.01
CA GLU A 134 0.32 8.30 22.54
C GLU A 134 0.70 6.81 22.36
N GLN A 135 1.81 6.49 21.69
CA GLN A 135 2.04 5.09 21.28
C GLN A 135 2.73 4.22 22.35
N ASN A 136 3.26 4.80 23.43
CA ASN A 136 4.00 4.07 24.49
C ASN A 136 5.01 3.04 23.93
N LEU A 137 5.76 3.42 22.88
CA LEU A 137 6.72 2.54 22.23
C LEU A 137 8.11 2.71 22.83
N ASN A 138 8.81 1.60 23.00
CA ASN A 138 10.25 1.62 23.23
C ASN A 138 11.02 1.88 21.91
N THR A 139 12.33 2.09 22.02
CA THR A 139 13.20 2.38 20.88
C THR A 139 13.21 1.26 19.83
N ALA A 140 13.22 -0.02 20.24
CA ALA A 140 13.23 -1.14 19.31
C ALA A 140 11.92 -1.23 18.51
N GLU A 141 10.78 -1.05 19.19
CA GLU A 141 9.46 -0.95 18.56
C GLU A 141 9.37 0.25 17.61
N THR A 142 9.92 1.39 18.00
CA THR A 142 9.99 2.60 17.16
C THR A 142 10.77 2.33 15.88
N CYS A 143 11.95 1.70 15.98
CA CYS A 143 12.74 1.32 14.82
C CYS A 143 12.01 0.33 13.91
N LEU A 144 11.30 -0.66 14.49
CA LEU A 144 10.51 -1.62 13.73
C LEU A 144 9.36 -0.94 12.96
N VAL A 145 8.64 -0.02 13.62
CA VAL A 145 7.59 0.80 12.98
C VAL A 145 8.19 1.63 11.83
N ARG A 146 9.31 2.31 12.05
CA ARG A 146 9.97 3.11 10.99
C ARG A 146 10.44 2.24 9.82
N LEU A 147 10.97 1.05 10.09
CA LEU A 147 11.31 0.07 9.05
C LEU A 147 10.08 -0.32 8.22
N MET A 148 8.96 -0.66 8.88
CA MET A 148 7.69 -0.94 8.21
C MET A 148 7.11 0.29 7.50
N LEU A 149 7.44 1.52 7.89
CA LEU A 149 7.04 2.71 7.14
C LEU A 149 8.00 3.04 5.99
N ARG A 150 9.12 2.32 5.88
CA ARG A 150 10.23 2.58 4.96
C ARG A 150 10.85 3.97 5.21
N ASP A 151 10.80 4.43 6.46
CA ASP A 151 11.50 5.61 6.97
C ASP A 151 12.91 5.20 7.44
N LEU A 152 13.78 4.89 6.47
CA LEU A 152 15.12 4.37 6.74
C LEU A 152 16.03 5.41 7.39
N GLU A 153 15.86 6.69 7.02
CA GLU A 153 16.55 7.80 7.68
C GLU A 153 16.13 7.90 9.15
N GLY A 154 14.83 7.77 9.43
CA GLY A 154 14.32 7.68 10.79
C GLY A 154 14.88 6.49 11.57
N VAL A 155 14.99 5.31 10.97
CA VAL A 155 15.63 4.14 11.60
C VAL A 155 17.06 4.47 12.01
N LEU A 156 17.86 5.04 11.09
CA LEU A 156 19.25 5.39 11.38
C LEU A 156 19.38 6.47 12.44
N ASN A 157 18.51 7.49 12.43
CA ASN A 157 18.54 8.56 13.41
C ASN A 157 18.22 8.03 14.81
N THR A 158 17.16 7.22 14.96
CA THR A 158 16.82 6.58 16.24
C THR A 158 17.95 5.67 16.72
N ALA A 159 18.49 4.82 15.84
CA ALA A 159 19.59 3.92 16.17
C ALA A 159 20.84 4.70 16.61
N ARG A 160 21.18 5.79 15.91
CA ARG A 160 22.33 6.63 16.22
C ARG A 160 22.17 7.35 17.55
N GLU A 161 20.99 7.91 17.83
CA GLU A 161 20.68 8.55 19.11
C GLU A 161 20.84 7.55 20.26
N TRP A 162 20.30 6.34 20.10
CA TRP A 162 20.43 5.28 21.12
C TRP A 162 21.88 4.85 21.34
N LEU A 163 22.61 4.54 20.26
CA LEU A 163 23.96 3.98 20.32
C LEU A 163 25.04 5.00 20.73
N ARG A 164 24.73 6.30 20.70
CA ARG A 164 25.64 7.37 21.11
C ARG A 164 25.34 7.94 22.49
N ASP A 165 24.27 7.49 23.13
CA ASP A 165 23.98 7.88 24.51
C ASP A 165 24.98 7.19 25.45
N ASP A 166 25.75 8.00 26.19
CA ASP A 166 26.77 7.51 27.12
C ASP A 166 26.22 6.50 28.14
N ARG A 167 24.92 6.59 28.48
CA ARG A 167 24.25 5.69 29.42
C ARG A 167 24.11 4.27 28.87
N HIS A 168 24.07 4.10 27.54
CA HIS A 168 23.87 2.81 26.88
C HIS A 168 25.17 2.15 26.41
N LEU A 169 26.32 2.79 26.67
CA LEU A 169 27.63 2.22 26.32
C LEU A 169 27.98 1.04 27.22
N ASP A 170 28.71 0.07 26.66
CA ASP A 170 29.13 -1.15 27.36
C ASP A 170 29.81 -0.84 28.71
N ALA A 171 30.66 0.20 28.76
CA ALA A 171 31.34 0.61 30.00
C ALA A 171 30.36 1.07 31.09
N ALA A 172 29.33 1.84 30.72
CA ALA A 172 28.32 2.34 31.65
C ALA A 172 27.39 1.21 32.15
N ILE A 173 27.05 0.27 31.26
CA ILE A 173 26.28 -0.94 31.63
C ILE A 173 27.07 -1.80 32.62
N VAL A 174 28.36 -2.05 32.33
CA VAL A 174 29.24 -2.83 33.21
C VAL A 174 29.37 -2.17 34.59
N GLU A 175 29.55 -0.85 34.65
CA GLU A 175 29.62 -0.11 35.91
C GLU A 175 28.35 -0.30 36.75
N ARG A 176 27.16 -0.20 36.14
CA ARG A 176 25.88 -0.39 36.85
C ARG A 176 25.64 -1.83 37.29
N LEU A 177 26.05 -2.82 36.50
CA LEU A 177 25.98 -4.23 36.87
C LEU A 177 26.93 -4.59 38.02
N GLN A 178 28.09 -3.92 38.11
CA GLN A 178 29.04 -4.10 39.21
C GLN A 178 28.67 -3.29 40.48
N GLY A 179 27.87 -2.24 40.33
CA GLY A 179 27.42 -1.39 41.42
C GLY A 179 26.37 -2.05 42.33
N ALA A 180 26.31 -1.59 43.59
CA ALA A 180 25.26 -2.00 44.52
C ALA A 180 23.91 -1.36 44.13
N GLY A 181 23.08 -2.09 43.38
CA GLY A 181 21.76 -1.64 42.94
C GLY A 181 21.42 -1.87 41.45
N GLY A 182 22.30 -2.53 40.69
CA GLY A 182 22.04 -2.88 39.30
C GLY A 182 20.80 -3.77 39.13
N ASN A 183 19.87 -3.35 38.26
CA ASN A 183 18.74 -4.18 37.85
C ASN A 183 19.13 -4.93 36.58
N LEU A 184 19.45 -6.22 36.72
CA LEU A 184 19.89 -7.06 35.61
C LEU A 184 18.90 -7.04 34.43
N ASP A 185 17.60 -7.13 34.69
CA ASP A 185 16.56 -7.14 33.64
C ASP A 185 16.52 -5.82 32.88
N ALA A 186 16.73 -4.70 33.57
CA ALA A 186 16.79 -3.38 32.93
C ALA A 186 18.01 -3.25 32.02
N GLU A 187 19.19 -3.72 32.47
CA GLU A 187 20.41 -3.69 31.67
C GLU A 187 20.35 -4.64 30.47
N ILE A 188 19.77 -5.83 30.63
CA ILE A 188 19.51 -6.74 29.50
C ILE A 188 18.58 -6.08 28.49
N GLY A 189 17.54 -5.37 28.95
CA GLY A 189 16.67 -4.59 28.07
C GLY A 189 17.45 -3.56 27.24
N LEU A 190 18.39 -2.83 27.84
CA LEU A 190 19.23 -1.87 27.13
C LEU A 190 20.12 -2.55 26.08
N ILE A 191 20.72 -3.70 26.43
CA ILE A 191 21.55 -4.50 25.52
C ILE A 191 20.74 -4.96 24.31
N LEU A 192 19.55 -5.53 24.54
CA LEU A 192 18.67 -6.02 23.48
C LEU A 192 18.23 -4.90 22.52
N ILE A 193 17.86 -3.74 23.05
CA ILE A 193 17.51 -2.57 22.22
C ILE A 193 18.74 -2.11 21.42
N GLY A 194 19.92 -2.09 22.04
CA GLY A 194 21.19 -1.80 21.36
C GLY A 194 21.47 -2.76 20.21
N SER A 195 21.24 -4.06 20.41
CA SER A 195 21.38 -5.08 19.36
C SER A 195 20.43 -4.85 18.20
N VAL A 196 19.16 -4.55 18.45
CA VAL A 196 18.20 -4.20 17.38
C VAL A 196 18.67 -2.96 16.60
N CYS A 197 19.16 -1.92 17.29
CA CYS A 197 19.67 -0.70 16.63
C CYS A 197 20.90 -0.99 15.75
N ARG A 198 21.84 -1.82 16.22
CA ARG A 198 23.02 -2.24 15.44
C ARG A 198 22.63 -3.07 14.22
N ALA A 199 21.77 -4.07 14.41
CA ALA A 199 21.26 -4.91 13.33
C ALA A 199 20.58 -4.08 12.24
N LEU A 200 19.64 -3.21 12.61
CA LEU A 200 18.94 -2.35 11.65
C LEU A 200 19.84 -1.35 10.94
N SER A 201 20.91 -0.89 11.59
CA SER A 201 21.93 -0.06 10.93
C SER A 201 22.70 -0.86 9.86
N CYS A 202 23.06 -2.11 10.14
CA CYS A 202 23.65 -3.01 9.14
C CYS A 202 22.67 -3.28 8.00
N PHE A 203 21.40 -3.56 8.30
CA PHE A 203 20.39 -3.84 7.29
C PHE A 203 20.10 -2.64 6.38
N GLU A 204 19.98 -1.43 6.94
CA GLU A 204 19.85 -0.22 6.12
C GLU A 204 21.03 -0.06 5.18
N PHE A 205 22.25 -0.32 5.66
CA PHE A 205 23.45 -0.23 4.83
C PHE A 205 23.45 -1.29 3.72
N ALA A 206 22.92 -2.48 3.99
CA ALA A 206 22.68 -3.51 3.00
C ALA A 206 21.72 -3.04 1.90
N LEU A 207 20.59 -2.42 2.27
CA LEU A 207 19.61 -1.88 1.32
C LEU A 207 20.19 -0.73 0.48
N ARG A 208 21.07 0.08 1.08
CA ARG A 208 21.76 1.18 0.40
C ARG A 208 22.78 0.68 -0.62
N THR A 209 23.55 -0.35 -0.27
CA THR A 209 24.69 -0.82 -1.07
C THR A 209 24.36 -2.00 -1.98
N GLY A 210 23.33 -2.76 -1.66
CA GLY A 210 23.02 -4.04 -2.31
C GLY A 210 23.93 -5.19 -1.86
N GLU A 211 24.68 -5.05 -0.76
CA GLU A 211 25.63 -6.07 -0.30
C GLU A 211 25.00 -7.07 0.71
N PRO A 212 24.88 -8.37 0.36
CA PRO A 212 24.22 -9.37 1.20
C PRO A 212 24.86 -9.60 2.57
N ARG A 213 26.20 -9.45 2.68
CA ARG A 213 26.94 -9.67 3.93
C ARG A 213 26.43 -8.85 5.11
N PHE A 214 25.87 -7.67 4.85
CA PHE A 214 25.33 -6.82 5.92
C PHE A 214 23.95 -7.29 6.41
N VAL A 215 23.20 -7.99 5.56
CA VAL A 215 21.97 -8.71 5.97
C VAL A 215 22.34 -9.89 6.86
N GLU A 216 23.37 -10.65 6.49
CA GLU A 216 23.89 -11.77 7.29
C GLU A 216 24.35 -11.29 8.69
N ASN A 217 25.16 -10.22 8.75
CA ASN A 217 25.56 -9.61 10.03
C ASN A 217 24.35 -9.17 10.87
N SER A 218 23.36 -8.54 10.25
CA SER A 218 22.13 -8.12 10.93
C SER A 218 21.36 -9.32 11.50
N ARG A 219 21.28 -10.41 10.73
CA ARG A 219 20.62 -11.66 11.12
C ARG A 219 21.33 -12.31 12.31
N GLU A 220 22.66 -12.39 12.28
CA GLU A 220 23.47 -12.94 13.38
C GLU A 220 23.22 -12.19 14.69
N ILE A 221 23.25 -10.85 14.66
CA ILE A 221 22.98 -10.01 15.83
C ILE A 221 21.58 -10.27 16.39
N LEU A 222 20.55 -10.37 15.53
CA LEU A 222 19.18 -10.59 15.97
C LEU A 222 18.94 -12.01 16.50
N LEU A 223 19.61 -13.03 15.94
CA LEU A 223 19.52 -14.41 16.45
C LEU A 223 20.10 -14.51 17.87
N GLU A 224 21.27 -13.90 18.12
CA GLU A 224 21.86 -13.84 19.45
C GLU A 224 20.98 -13.06 20.43
N ALA A 225 20.44 -11.92 19.99
CA ALA A 225 19.52 -11.12 20.80
C ALA A 225 18.22 -11.88 21.13
N ALA A 226 17.66 -12.64 20.18
CA ALA A 226 16.47 -13.44 20.41
C ALA A 226 16.73 -14.53 21.46
N LYS A 227 17.90 -15.18 21.39
CA LYS A 227 18.32 -16.16 22.40
C LYS A 227 18.43 -15.53 23.78
N LEU A 228 19.13 -14.40 23.90
CA LEU A 228 19.27 -13.67 25.16
C LEU A 228 17.90 -13.24 25.73
N ALA A 229 17.01 -12.71 24.89
CA ALA A 229 15.68 -12.28 25.31
C ALA A 229 14.84 -13.46 25.82
N SER A 230 14.96 -14.63 25.18
CA SER A 230 14.28 -15.86 25.60
C SER A 230 14.81 -16.37 26.94
N GLU A 231 16.14 -16.49 27.08
CA GLU A 231 16.79 -17.00 28.30
C GLU A 231 16.58 -16.06 29.50
N SER A 232 16.43 -14.76 29.24
CA SER A 232 16.23 -13.73 30.27
C SER A 232 14.76 -13.43 30.57
N GLY A 233 13.80 -14.14 29.95
CA GLY A 233 12.38 -13.94 30.21
C GLY A 233 11.84 -12.57 29.78
N MET A 234 12.29 -12.04 28.63
CA MET A 234 11.86 -10.74 28.09
C MET A 234 10.91 -10.92 26.87
N PRO A 235 9.64 -11.34 27.06
CA PRO A 235 8.76 -11.75 25.97
C PRO A 235 8.45 -10.63 24.97
N SER A 236 8.30 -9.37 25.42
CA SER A 236 8.01 -8.25 24.52
C SER A 236 9.16 -7.99 23.55
N LEU A 237 10.39 -7.91 24.05
CA LEU A 237 11.59 -7.72 23.21
C LEU A 237 11.87 -8.96 22.36
N TRP A 238 11.63 -10.17 22.90
CA TRP A 238 11.74 -11.42 22.14
C TRP A 238 10.86 -11.40 20.88
N TRP A 239 9.59 -11.01 21.02
CA TRP A 239 8.68 -10.87 19.89
C TRP A 239 9.12 -9.80 18.89
N VAL A 240 9.54 -8.63 19.37
CA VAL A 240 10.03 -7.53 18.51
C VAL A 240 11.25 -7.98 17.70
N ILE A 241 12.20 -8.69 18.33
CA ILE A 241 13.40 -9.21 17.67
C ILE A 241 13.03 -10.29 16.63
N ARG A 242 12.20 -11.27 16.99
CA ARG A 242 11.69 -12.31 16.08
C ARG A 242 11.00 -11.71 14.84
N LEU A 243 10.13 -10.73 15.06
CA LEU A 243 9.42 -10.01 13.99
C LEU A 243 10.38 -9.20 13.12
N THR A 244 11.35 -8.51 13.74
CA THR A 244 12.38 -7.79 12.99
C THR A 244 13.13 -8.74 12.07
N LEU A 245 13.55 -9.89 12.57
CA LEU A 245 14.28 -10.91 11.82
C LEU A 245 13.48 -11.40 10.60
N GLY A 246 12.21 -11.77 10.80
CA GLY A 246 11.33 -12.17 9.68
C GLY A 246 11.12 -11.05 8.65
N LEU A 247 11.02 -9.80 9.10
CA LEU A 247 10.87 -8.65 8.21
C LEU A 247 12.14 -8.36 7.41
N LEU A 248 13.33 -8.57 7.97
CA LEU A 248 14.58 -8.39 7.22
C LEU A 248 14.65 -9.35 6.03
N ASP A 249 14.31 -10.61 6.26
CA ASP A 249 14.33 -11.64 5.23
C ASP A 249 13.30 -11.33 4.13
N ASP A 250 12.07 -10.96 4.51
CA ASP A 250 11.01 -10.62 3.55
C ASP A 250 11.37 -9.38 2.71
N LEU A 251 11.80 -8.28 3.36
CA LEU A 251 12.21 -7.03 2.72
C LEU A 251 13.42 -7.23 1.80
N TRP A 252 14.43 -8.00 2.22
CA TRP A 252 15.63 -8.23 1.41
C TRP A 252 15.32 -9.07 0.18
N ASN A 253 14.59 -10.17 0.34
CA ASN A 253 14.25 -11.07 -0.76
C ASN A 253 13.34 -10.40 -1.81
N GLN A 254 12.53 -9.43 -1.38
CA GLN A 254 11.69 -8.61 -2.26
C GLN A 254 12.39 -7.33 -2.74
N SER A 255 13.62 -7.06 -2.28
CA SER A 255 14.34 -5.83 -2.62
C SER A 255 14.66 -5.76 -4.12
N LEU A 256 14.78 -4.54 -4.63
CA LEU A 256 15.21 -4.33 -6.02
C LEU A 256 16.61 -4.89 -6.29
N HIS A 257 17.47 -4.99 -5.27
CA HIS A 257 18.81 -5.57 -5.38
C HIS A 257 18.79 -7.08 -5.64
N VAL A 258 17.80 -7.79 -5.08
CA VAL A 258 17.66 -9.25 -5.23
C VAL A 258 16.80 -9.59 -6.44
N VAL A 259 15.70 -8.88 -6.65
CA VAL A 259 14.72 -9.23 -7.69
C VAL A 259 15.17 -8.82 -9.08
N LEU A 260 15.83 -7.66 -9.23
CA LEU A 260 16.34 -7.24 -10.54
C LEU A 260 17.65 -7.95 -10.85
N PRO A 261 17.80 -8.55 -12.05
CA PRO A 261 19.05 -9.20 -12.41
C PRO A 261 20.20 -8.19 -12.45
N ASN A 262 21.42 -8.66 -12.26
CA ASN A 262 22.63 -7.85 -12.46
C ASN A 262 23.01 -7.76 -13.95
N ASP A 263 22.62 -8.76 -14.73
CA ASP A 263 22.85 -8.84 -16.18
C ASP A 263 21.50 -9.05 -16.91
N PRO A 264 21.04 -8.09 -17.73
CA PRO A 264 19.92 -8.32 -18.62
C PRO A 264 20.45 -9.08 -19.84
N SER A 265 19.89 -10.25 -20.16
CA SER A 265 20.26 -11.23 -21.22
C SER A 265 20.42 -10.69 -22.66
N SER A 266 21.15 -9.59 -22.87
CA SER A 266 20.94 -8.62 -23.97
C SER A 266 22.20 -7.87 -24.41
N GLY A 267 23.34 -8.09 -23.76
CA GLY A 267 24.65 -7.59 -24.20
C GLY A 267 24.97 -6.12 -23.86
N ALA A 268 24.07 -5.39 -23.17
CA ALA A 268 24.29 -4.02 -22.69
C ALA A 268 24.63 -3.95 -21.19
N LEU A 269 25.48 -4.87 -20.72
CA LEU A 269 25.72 -5.13 -19.30
C LEU A 269 26.19 -3.88 -18.52
N GLU A 270 27.22 -3.19 -19.00
CA GLU A 270 27.80 -2.04 -18.29
C GLU A 270 26.76 -0.92 -18.10
N ARG A 271 26.09 -0.52 -19.18
CA ARG A 271 25.09 0.56 -19.13
C ARG A 271 23.89 0.18 -18.27
N TYR A 272 23.45 -1.08 -18.30
CA TYR A 272 22.36 -1.51 -17.44
C TYR A 272 22.75 -1.47 -15.96
N SER A 273 23.93 -1.97 -15.62
CA SER A 273 24.43 -1.95 -14.24
C SER A 273 24.43 -0.52 -13.65
N ASP A 274 24.96 0.45 -14.41
CA ASP A 274 24.99 1.86 -14.00
C ASP A 274 23.59 2.43 -13.80
N LEU A 275 22.71 2.26 -14.80
CA LEU A 275 21.34 2.77 -14.72
C LEU A 275 20.55 2.11 -13.59
N ARG A 276 20.72 0.80 -13.37
CA ARG A 276 20.11 0.04 -12.28
C ARG A 276 20.56 0.60 -10.93
N MET A 277 21.85 0.83 -10.73
CA MET A 277 22.37 1.38 -9.47
C MET A 277 21.82 2.78 -9.19
N ILE A 278 21.80 3.67 -10.19
CA ILE A 278 21.25 5.02 -10.04
C ILE A 278 19.74 4.96 -9.79
N PHE A 279 19.02 4.07 -10.48
CA PHE A 279 17.58 3.87 -10.29
C PHE A 279 17.26 3.44 -8.86
N ILE A 280 17.92 2.40 -8.35
CA ILE A 280 17.71 1.92 -6.98
C ILE A 280 18.09 3.01 -5.96
N SER A 281 19.22 3.69 -6.16
CA SER A 281 19.67 4.77 -5.27
C SER A 281 18.68 5.95 -5.24
N SER A 282 18.11 6.30 -6.38
CA SER A 282 17.08 7.35 -6.49
C SER A 282 15.81 7.00 -5.72
N LEU A 283 15.39 5.73 -5.78
CA LEU A 283 14.24 5.22 -5.04
C LEU A 283 14.50 5.11 -3.53
N PHE A 284 15.73 4.76 -3.16
CA PHE A 284 16.20 4.71 -1.78
C PHE A 284 16.21 6.10 -1.13
N ALA A 285 16.66 7.14 -1.85
CA ALA A 285 16.82 8.50 -1.34
C ALA A 285 15.49 9.27 -1.12
N ARG A 286 14.34 8.66 -1.39
CA ARG A 286 13.03 9.29 -1.18
C ARG A 286 12.69 9.30 0.30
N LYS A 287 11.87 10.28 0.71
CA LYS A 287 11.40 10.42 2.12
C LYS A 287 10.80 9.11 2.66
N LEU A 288 9.99 8.43 1.84
CA LEU A 288 9.59 7.05 2.07
C LEU A 288 10.25 6.22 0.98
N ALA A 289 11.18 5.35 1.38
CA ALA A 289 12.02 4.64 0.43
C ALA A 289 11.21 3.57 -0.31
N GLU A 290 11.37 3.49 -1.63
CA GLU A 290 10.70 2.49 -2.48
C GLU A 290 11.67 1.33 -2.78
N ILE A 291 12.01 0.55 -1.74
CA ILE A 291 13.14 -0.41 -1.74
C ILE A 291 12.79 -1.84 -2.20
N GLU A 292 11.51 -2.18 -2.23
CA GLU A 292 11.03 -3.53 -2.50
C GLU A 292 9.89 -3.56 -3.51
N LEU A 293 9.62 -4.76 -3.99
CA LEU A 293 8.52 -5.08 -4.88
C LEU A 293 7.47 -5.88 -4.13
N TRP A 294 6.20 -5.54 -4.30
CA TRP A 294 5.11 -6.35 -3.78
C TRP A 294 5.08 -7.74 -4.42
N PRO A 295 4.49 -8.75 -3.75
CA PRO A 295 4.35 -10.09 -4.31
C PRO A 295 3.74 -10.13 -5.71
N SER A 296 2.79 -9.23 -6.01
CA SER A 296 2.18 -9.07 -7.34
C SER A 296 3.14 -8.60 -8.43
N GLN A 297 4.23 -7.94 -8.06
CA GLN A 297 5.17 -7.34 -8.98
C GLN A 297 6.37 -8.24 -9.29
N VAL A 298 6.73 -9.18 -8.40
CA VAL A 298 8.01 -9.92 -8.48
C VAL A 298 8.19 -10.67 -9.80
N ASP A 299 7.20 -11.44 -10.24
CA ASP A 299 7.29 -12.21 -11.49
C ASP A 299 7.41 -11.27 -12.72
N ALA A 300 6.49 -10.30 -12.82
CA ALA A 300 6.52 -9.33 -13.90
C ALA A 300 7.79 -8.47 -13.91
N ALA A 301 8.37 -8.15 -12.74
CA ALA A 301 9.60 -7.39 -12.62
C ALA A 301 10.82 -8.16 -13.14
N LYS A 302 10.92 -9.45 -12.82
CA LYS A 302 11.98 -10.32 -13.37
C LYS A 302 11.88 -10.40 -14.89
N ARG A 303 10.67 -10.62 -15.40
CA ARG A 303 10.40 -10.68 -16.84
C ARG A 303 10.56 -9.31 -17.53
N ALA A 304 10.32 -8.20 -16.83
CA ALA A 304 10.56 -6.85 -17.34
C ALA A 304 12.05 -6.57 -17.64
N ALA A 305 12.97 -7.33 -17.06
CA ALA A 305 14.39 -7.25 -17.37
C ALA A 305 14.79 -7.95 -18.68
N ASP A 306 13.94 -8.84 -19.23
CA ASP A 306 14.18 -9.45 -20.54
C ASP A 306 13.60 -8.57 -21.65
N PRO A 307 14.44 -7.96 -22.52
CA PRO A 307 13.95 -7.11 -23.62
C PRO A 307 13.22 -7.87 -24.72
N ASN A 308 13.29 -9.20 -24.76
CA ASN A 308 12.65 -10.03 -25.78
C ASN A 308 11.30 -10.60 -25.33
N ASP A 309 10.90 -10.38 -24.08
CA ASP A 309 9.66 -10.91 -23.50
C ASP A 309 8.51 -9.89 -23.58
N ASP A 310 7.61 -10.06 -24.55
CA ASP A 310 6.39 -9.24 -24.69
C ASP A 310 5.40 -9.56 -23.56
N LEU A 311 5.11 -8.63 -22.65
CA LEU A 311 4.37 -8.94 -21.42
C LEU A 311 2.89 -8.60 -21.52
N VAL A 312 2.04 -9.49 -21.01
CA VAL A 312 0.65 -9.18 -20.65
C VAL A 312 0.52 -9.35 -19.14
N VAL A 313 0.13 -8.28 -18.45
CA VAL A 313 0.07 -8.22 -16.99
C VAL A 313 -1.34 -7.87 -16.55
N ALA A 314 -1.99 -8.81 -15.87
CA ALA A 314 -3.31 -8.70 -15.28
C ALA A 314 -3.20 -8.61 -13.75
N LEU A 315 -3.02 -7.38 -13.23
CA LEU A 315 -2.88 -7.14 -11.80
C LEU A 315 -3.90 -6.09 -11.33
N PRO A 316 -4.65 -6.32 -10.24
CA PRO A 316 -5.67 -5.38 -9.75
C PRO A 316 -5.19 -3.93 -9.61
N THR A 317 -6.13 -2.99 -9.63
CA THR A 317 -5.82 -1.58 -9.34
C THR A 317 -5.08 -1.47 -8.00
N SER A 318 -4.05 -0.62 -7.96
CA SER A 318 -3.18 -0.47 -6.79
C SER A 318 -2.34 -1.71 -6.43
N ALA A 319 -2.13 -2.66 -7.36
CA ALA A 319 -1.17 -3.77 -7.20
C ALA A 319 0.22 -3.47 -7.83
N GLY A 320 0.44 -2.22 -8.25
CA GLY A 320 1.77 -1.72 -8.60
C GLY A 320 2.20 -1.84 -10.07
N LYS A 321 1.24 -1.85 -11.02
CA LYS A 321 1.48 -1.93 -12.47
C LYS A 321 2.53 -0.93 -12.99
N THR A 322 2.54 0.31 -12.47
CA THR A 322 3.45 1.37 -12.91
C THR A 322 4.92 0.98 -12.74
N ARG A 323 5.29 0.28 -11.67
CA ARG A 323 6.67 -0.19 -11.47
C ARG A 323 7.13 -1.13 -12.57
N ILE A 324 6.25 -2.00 -13.07
CA ILE A 324 6.58 -2.93 -14.15
C ILE A 324 6.92 -2.16 -15.43
N ALA A 325 6.14 -1.11 -15.75
CA ALA A 325 6.45 -0.22 -16.86
C ALA A 325 7.80 0.48 -16.71
N GLU A 326 8.12 0.95 -15.50
CA GLU A 326 9.41 1.59 -15.19
C GLU A 326 10.57 0.61 -15.36
N LEU A 327 10.46 -0.62 -14.86
CA LEU A 327 11.52 -1.63 -15.02
C LEU A 327 11.73 -2.02 -16.48
N ALA A 328 10.65 -2.18 -17.26
CA ALA A 328 10.78 -2.42 -18.69
C ALA A 328 11.45 -1.22 -19.41
N THR A 329 11.14 0.00 -18.98
CA THR A 329 11.75 1.24 -19.49
C THR A 329 13.24 1.31 -19.16
N LEU A 330 13.63 0.95 -17.94
CA LEU A 330 15.03 0.89 -17.52
C LEU A 330 15.85 -0.02 -18.46
N THR A 331 15.33 -1.23 -18.73
CA THR A 331 15.92 -2.19 -19.67
C THR A 331 16.03 -1.61 -21.08
N ALA A 332 14.97 -0.98 -21.60
CA ALA A 332 14.98 -0.38 -22.92
C ALA A 332 16.02 0.75 -23.05
N LEU A 333 16.13 1.62 -22.03
CA LEU A 333 17.12 2.70 -22.00
C LEU A 333 18.55 2.17 -21.92
N ALA A 334 18.77 1.07 -21.20
CA ALA A 334 20.09 0.42 -21.15
C ALA A 334 20.53 -0.10 -22.52
N LEU A 335 19.58 -0.55 -23.35
CA LEU A 335 19.82 -0.94 -24.75
C LEU A 335 19.96 0.26 -25.71
N GLY A 336 19.90 1.49 -25.19
CA GLY A 336 19.89 2.71 -26.01
C GLY A 336 18.61 2.89 -26.83
N LYS A 337 17.56 2.14 -26.51
CA LYS A 337 16.26 2.24 -27.17
C LYS A 337 15.37 3.24 -26.45
N ARG A 338 14.41 3.80 -27.18
CA ARG A 338 13.40 4.73 -26.65
C ARG A 338 12.14 4.00 -26.22
N THR A 339 11.37 4.63 -25.34
CA THR A 339 10.15 4.07 -24.79
C THR A 339 8.94 4.97 -25.04
N MET A 340 7.82 4.36 -25.41
CA MET A 340 6.52 5.01 -25.43
C MET A 340 5.60 4.44 -24.38
N ILE A 341 4.92 5.32 -23.64
CA ILE A 341 3.89 4.95 -22.68
C ILE A 341 2.54 5.44 -23.23
N VAL A 342 1.65 4.51 -23.54
CA VAL A 342 0.31 4.80 -24.04
C VAL A 342 -0.67 4.69 -22.88
N THR A 343 -1.38 5.78 -22.61
CA THR A 343 -2.36 5.88 -21.51
C THR A 343 -3.68 6.40 -22.06
N PRO A 344 -4.83 5.98 -21.54
CA PRO A 344 -6.09 6.23 -22.24
C PRO A 344 -6.64 7.63 -22.05
N LEU A 345 -6.37 8.26 -20.91
CA LEU A 345 -6.92 9.57 -20.57
C LEU A 345 -5.80 10.59 -20.42
N ARG A 346 -6.04 11.83 -20.84
CA ARG A 346 -5.05 12.93 -20.73
C ARG A 346 -4.62 13.17 -19.28
N ALA A 347 -5.52 13.01 -18.32
CA ALA A 347 -5.20 13.11 -16.90
C ALA A 347 -4.22 12.00 -16.46
N LEU A 348 -4.43 10.76 -16.91
CA LEU A 348 -3.53 9.64 -16.66
C LEU A 348 -2.20 9.83 -17.39
N SER A 349 -2.20 10.37 -18.61
CA SER A 349 -0.98 10.72 -19.33
C SER A 349 -0.14 11.75 -18.57
N ALA A 350 -0.79 12.78 -18.01
CA ALA A 350 -0.11 13.80 -17.21
C ALA A 350 0.44 13.24 -15.89
N GLN A 351 -0.28 12.32 -15.25
CA GLN A 351 0.20 11.61 -14.07
C GLN A 351 1.41 10.74 -14.40
N SER A 352 1.35 9.96 -15.48
CA SER A 352 2.45 9.12 -15.95
C SER A 352 3.66 9.96 -16.36
N GLU A 353 3.48 11.09 -17.06
CA GLU A 353 4.59 11.98 -17.41
C GLU A 353 5.32 12.49 -16.17
N ARG A 354 4.61 12.99 -15.16
CA ARG A 354 5.20 13.45 -13.90
C ARG A 354 5.91 12.30 -13.17
N SER A 355 5.27 11.14 -13.13
CA SER A 355 5.78 9.93 -12.48
C SER A 355 7.09 9.47 -13.13
N PHE A 356 7.13 9.31 -14.44
CA PHE A 356 8.32 8.90 -15.18
C PHE A 356 9.42 9.98 -15.13
N ARG A 357 9.07 11.27 -15.24
CA ARG A 357 10.02 12.37 -15.11
C ARG A 357 10.74 12.33 -13.75
N SER A 358 10.00 12.12 -12.66
CA SER A 358 10.61 12.03 -11.32
C SER A 358 11.57 10.84 -11.16
N ARG A 359 11.39 9.77 -11.94
CA ARG A 359 12.13 8.51 -11.82
C ARG A 359 13.34 8.45 -12.74
N PHE A 360 13.21 8.98 -13.95
CA PHE A 360 14.18 8.82 -15.02
C PHE A 360 15.01 10.09 -15.31
N ALA A 361 14.59 11.27 -14.85
CA ALA A 361 15.44 12.46 -14.92
C ALA A 361 16.77 12.30 -14.15
N PRO A 362 16.82 11.67 -12.96
CA PRO A 362 18.09 11.37 -12.28
C PRO A 362 19.03 10.44 -13.07
N LEU A 363 18.47 9.64 -14.00
CA LEU A 363 19.22 8.76 -14.89
C LEU A 363 19.67 9.48 -16.18
N GLY A 364 19.41 10.78 -16.30
CA GLY A 364 19.73 11.58 -17.49
C GLY A 364 18.77 11.38 -18.67
N ALA A 365 17.63 10.70 -18.48
CA ALA A 365 16.67 10.47 -19.54
C ALA A 365 15.65 11.61 -19.65
N THR A 366 15.35 11.99 -20.89
CA THR A 366 14.35 13.02 -21.21
C THR A 366 12.93 12.41 -21.26
N VAL A 367 11.96 13.11 -20.67
CA VAL A 367 10.55 12.70 -20.62
C VAL A 367 9.65 13.81 -21.18
N SER A 368 8.93 13.49 -22.25
CA SER A 368 7.99 14.39 -22.92
C SER A 368 6.60 13.77 -23.03
N SER A 369 5.63 14.57 -23.46
CA SER A 369 4.26 14.12 -23.58
C SER A 369 3.50 14.66 -24.78
N LEU A 370 2.48 13.88 -25.18
CA LEU A 370 1.63 14.08 -26.35
C LEU A 370 0.17 13.87 -25.96
N TYR A 371 -0.34 14.74 -25.10
CA TYR A 371 -1.75 14.77 -24.72
C TYR A 371 -2.32 16.19 -24.90
N GLY A 372 -2.61 16.57 -26.15
CA GLY A 372 -2.82 17.97 -26.56
C GLY A 372 -4.08 18.24 -27.39
N LYS A 373 -4.26 19.51 -27.83
CA LYS A 373 -5.22 19.85 -28.90
C LYS A 373 -4.81 19.16 -30.23
N SER A 374 -5.77 19.06 -31.16
CA SER A 374 -5.67 18.32 -32.43
C SER A 374 -4.52 18.78 -33.35
N GLY A 375 -3.93 17.84 -34.09
CA GLY A 375 -2.83 18.05 -35.04
C GLY A 375 -1.46 17.75 -34.44
N LEU A 376 -0.43 17.50 -35.26
CA LEU A 376 0.97 17.38 -34.81
C LEU A 376 1.61 18.76 -34.85
N SER A 377 2.05 19.29 -33.71
CA SER A 377 2.93 20.46 -33.69
C SER A 377 4.37 20.07 -34.07
N GLU A 378 5.21 21.01 -34.47
CA GLU A 378 6.66 20.73 -34.66
C GLU A 378 7.31 20.20 -33.38
N GLY A 379 6.90 20.74 -32.21
CA GLY A 379 7.33 20.24 -30.90
C GLY A 379 6.87 18.82 -30.60
N ASP A 380 5.67 18.43 -31.07
CA ASP A 380 5.16 17.06 -30.91
C ASP A 380 6.01 16.05 -31.72
N ALA A 381 6.40 16.44 -32.94
CA ALA A 381 7.25 15.61 -33.79
C ALA A 381 8.67 15.50 -33.23
N ASP A 382 9.24 16.59 -32.72
CA ASP A 382 10.53 16.59 -32.01
C ASP A 382 10.50 15.68 -30.77
N ALA A 383 9.46 15.80 -29.95
CA ALA A 383 9.22 14.91 -28.81
C ALA A 383 9.22 13.44 -29.24
N LEU A 384 8.47 13.12 -30.29
CA LEU A 384 8.37 11.78 -30.83
C LEU A 384 9.65 11.24 -31.45
N ARG A 385 10.59 12.06 -31.91
CA ARG A 385 11.86 11.58 -32.53
C ARG A 385 13.05 11.56 -31.59
N ASN A 386 13.12 12.52 -30.67
CA ASN A 386 14.36 12.85 -29.97
C ASN A 386 14.34 12.55 -28.46
N HIS A 387 13.16 12.43 -27.83
CA HIS A 387 13.09 12.23 -26.38
C HIS A 387 13.13 10.75 -25.99
N ASN A 388 13.82 10.41 -24.90
CA ASN A 388 14.02 9.01 -24.48
C ASN A 388 12.71 8.31 -24.11
N ILE A 389 11.82 9.01 -23.41
CA ILE A 389 10.52 8.53 -22.98
C ILE A 389 9.44 9.51 -23.45
N VAL A 390 8.38 8.97 -24.05
CA VAL A 390 7.25 9.76 -24.55
C VAL A 390 5.94 9.18 -24.03
N VAL A 391 5.13 10.00 -23.36
CA VAL A 391 3.78 9.61 -22.89
C VAL A 391 2.71 10.15 -23.84
N SER A 392 1.85 9.29 -24.39
CA SER A 392 0.83 9.69 -25.38
C SER A 392 -0.53 9.09 -25.08
N THR A 393 -1.59 9.70 -25.62
CA THR A 393 -2.87 9.00 -25.81
C THR A 393 -2.83 8.15 -27.07
N PRO A 394 -3.68 7.10 -27.18
CA PRO A 394 -3.73 6.25 -28.36
C PRO A 394 -4.08 7.05 -29.62
N GLU A 395 -5.03 7.98 -29.54
CA GLU A 395 -5.50 8.76 -30.69
C GLU A 395 -4.41 9.68 -31.23
N LYS A 396 -3.63 10.31 -30.34
CA LYS A 396 -2.55 11.22 -30.73
C LYS A 396 -1.40 10.47 -31.40
N LEU A 397 -1.05 9.29 -30.87
CA LEU A 397 -0.03 8.44 -31.45
C LEU A 397 -0.50 7.80 -32.76
N ASP A 398 -1.76 7.36 -32.84
CA ASP A 398 -2.34 6.84 -34.09
C ASP A 398 -2.33 7.91 -35.19
N PHE A 399 -2.71 9.15 -34.86
CA PHE A 399 -2.62 10.28 -35.78
C PHE A 399 -1.19 10.52 -36.24
N ALA A 400 -0.23 10.52 -35.31
CA ALA A 400 1.19 10.72 -35.64
C ALA A 400 1.72 9.66 -36.60
N LEU A 401 1.37 8.40 -36.37
CA LEU A 401 1.76 7.27 -37.21
C LEU A 401 1.16 7.31 -38.62
N ARG A 402 -0.03 7.91 -38.78
CA ARG A 402 -0.63 8.12 -40.11
C ARG A 402 0.09 9.22 -40.88
N SER A 403 0.57 10.25 -40.18
CA SER A 403 1.30 11.37 -40.79
C SER A 403 2.74 10.99 -41.16
N ASP A 404 3.43 10.28 -40.28
CA ASP A 404 4.76 9.73 -40.54
C ASP A 404 4.90 8.32 -39.94
N PRO A 405 4.82 7.27 -40.77
CA PRO A 405 5.01 5.90 -40.32
C PRO A 405 6.39 5.64 -39.69
N ALA A 406 7.44 6.37 -40.07
CA ALA A 406 8.80 6.14 -39.59
C ALA A 406 9.08 6.80 -38.21
N ILE A 407 8.14 7.58 -37.69
CA ILE A 407 8.36 8.44 -36.52
C ILE A 407 8.71 7.67 -35.24
N ILE A 408 8.40 6.37 -35.20
CA ILE A 408 8.68 5.51 -34.05
C ILE A 408 9.72 4.43 -34.32
N ASP A 409 10.36 4.36 -35.48
CA ASP A 409 11.25 3.23 -35.86
C ASP A 409 12.38 2.96 -34.83
N ASN A 410 12.82 3.98 -34.10
CA ASN A 410 13.85 3.90 -33.06
C ASN A 410 13.31 3.62 -31.63
N VAL A 411 12.01 3.37 -31.47
CA VAL A 411 11.37 2.99 -30.20
C VAL A 411 11.52 1.48 -30.00
N GLY A 412 12.17 1.05 -28.92
CA GLY A 412 12.32 -0.38 -28.61
C GLY A 412 11.27 -0.93 -27.66
N LEU A 413 10.50 -0.07 -27.00
CA LEU A 413 9.46 -0.48 -26.05
C LEU A 413 8.19 0.39 -26.21
N ILE A 414 7.04 -0.27 -26.31
CA ILE A 414 5.73 0.37 -26.10
C ILE A 414 5.04 -0.28 -24.90
N VAL A 415 4.70 0.54 -23.91
CA VAL A 415 3.84 0.15 -22.80
C VAL A 415 2.41 0.57 -23.11
N LEU A 416 1.50 -0.38 -23.14
CA LEU A 416 0.07 -0.19 -23.32
C LEU A 416 -0.59 -0.26 -21.93
N ASP A 417 -0.92 0.90 -21.36
CA ASP A 417 -1.63 0.95 -20.07
C ASP A 417 -3.14 0.87 -20.27
N GLU A 418 -3.83 0.27 -19.31
CA GLU A 418 -5.25 -0.05 -19.35
C GLU A 418 -5.67 -0.90 -20.56
N GLY A 419 -5.01 -2.04 -20.74
CA GLY A 419 -5.34 -3.03 -21.78
C GLY A 419 -6.78 -3.55 -21.76
N HIS A 420 -7.54 -3.34 -20.67
CA HIS A 420 -8.98 -3.61 -20.62
C HIS A 420 -9.82 -2.78 -21.58
N LEU A 421 -9.23 -1.76 -22.19
CA LEU A 421 -9.86 -0.95 -23.24
C LEU A 421 -9.86 -1.63 -24.61
N ILE A 422 -9.57 -2.93 -24.67
CA ILE A 422 -9.81 -3.76 -25.85
C ILE A 422 -11.14 -4.46 -25.62
N GLY A 423 -12.12 -4.19 -26.47
CA GLY A 423 -13.52 -4.55 -26.22
C GLY A 423 -14.48 -4.00 -27.28
N PRO A 424 -15.79 -4.26 -27.10
CA PRO A 424 -16.81 -4.02 -28.12
C PRO A 424 -17.23 -2.55 -28.28
N ASP A 425 -16.92 -1.65 -27.34
CA ASP A 425 -17.34 -0.25 -27.43
C ASP A 425 -16.55 0.51 -28.51
N GLU A 426 -17.12 1.59 -29.07
CA GLU A 426 -16.48 2.35 -30.17
C GLU A 426 -15.06 2.81 -29.84
N ARG A 427 -14.83 3.26 -28.61
CA ARG A 427 -13.51 3.68 -28.13
C ARG A 427 -12.55 2.50 -28.00
N GLU A 428 -13.06 1.37 -27.57
CA GLU A 428 -12.29 0.15 -27.35
C GLU A 428 -11.85 -0.46 -28.69
N ILE A 429 -12.75 -0.50 -29.68
CA ILE A 429 -12.45 -0.88 -31.06
C ILE A 429 -11.36 0.02 -31.66
N ARG A 430 -11.42 1.34 -31.44
CA ARG A 430 -10.35 2.25 -31.91
C ARG A 430 -9.00 1.93 -31.28
N TYR A 431 -8.98 1.56 -29.99
CA TYR A 431 -7.78 1.16 -29.30
C TYR A 431 -7.22 -0.16 -29.85
N GLU A 432 -8.08 -1.15 -30.08
CA GLU A 432 -7.71 -2.43 -30.72
C GLU A 432 -7.10 -2.21 -32.11
N ILE A 433 -7.71 -1.39 -32.96
CA ILE A 433 -7.18 -1.04 -34.29
C ILE A 433 -5.79 -0.38 -34.18
N PHE A 434 -5.59 0.49 -33.20
CA PHE A 434 -4.30 1.11 -32.93
C PHE A 434 -3.25 0.07 -32.53
N VAL A 435 -3.56 -0.83 -31.60
CA VAL A 435 -2.67 -1.92 -31.18
C VAL A 435 -2.35 -2.84 -32.35
N GLN A 436 -3.35 -3.23 -33.15
CA GLN A 436 -3.14 -4.04 -34.34
C GLN A 436 -2.22 -3.34 -35.35
N ARG A 437 -2.32 -2.02 -35.50
CA ARG A 437 -1.40 -1.27 -36.35
C ARG A 437 0.02 -1.37 -35.84
N LEU A 438 0.27 -1.25 -34.53
CA LEU A 438 1.60 -1.40 -33.95
C LEU A 438 2.19 -2.79 -34.20
N LEU A 439 1.39 -3.85 -33.99
CA LEU A 439 1.82 -5.25 -34.14
C LEU A 439 2.11 -5.64 -35.59
N ARG A 440 1.51 -4.95 -36.57
CA ARG A 440 1.66 -5.25 -38.00
C ARG A 440 2.70 -4.39 -38.72
N ARG A 441 3.44 -3.53 -38.01
CA ARG A 441 4.53 -2.75 -38.61
C ARG A 441 5.70 -3.64 -39.02
N ALA A 442 6.48 -3.18 -39.99
CA ALA A 442 7.67 -3.89 -40.45
C ALA A 442 8.74 -4.03 -39.35
N ASP A 443 8.85 -3.03 -38.47
CA ASP A 443 9.79 -2.98 -37.34
C ASP A 443 9.23 -3.63 -36.05
N ALA A 444 8.03 -4.23 -36.09
CA ALA A 444 7.37 -4.77 -34.89
C ALA A 444 8.22 -5.83 -34.16
N ARG A 445 9.04 -6.61 -34.88
CA ARG A 445 9.91 -7.63 -34.28
C ARG A 445 11.08 -7.07 -33.48
N GLU A 446 11.45 -5.81 -33.72
CA GLU A 446 12.53 -5.13 -33.00
C GLU A 446 12.01 -4.35 -31.77
N ARG A 447 10.72 -4.45 -31.51
CA ARG A 447 10.02 -3.70 -30.49
C ARG A 447 9.31 -4.63 -29.53
N ARG A 448 9.52 -4.37 -28.25
CA ARG A 448 8.82 -5.00 -27.16
C ARG A 448 7.49 -4.31 -26.88
N ILE A 449 6.47 -5.10 -26.59
CA ILE A 449 5.16 -4.64 -26.10
C ILE A 449 4.97 -5.10 -24.65
N VAL A 450 4.57 -4.18 -23.78
CA VAL A 450 4.15 -4.49 -22.41
C VAL A 450 2.73 -3.98 -22.21
N CYS A 451 1.76 -4.88 -22.16
CA CYS A 451 0.35 -4.60 -21.93
C CYS A 451 0.01 -4.76 -20.44
N LEU A 452 -0.46 -3.69 -19.82
CA LEU A 452 -0.80 -3.62 -18.41
C LEU A 452 -2.30 -3.40 -18.25
N SER A 453 -2.96 -4.19 -17.41
CA SER A 453 -4.39 -4.01 -17.15
C SER A 453 -4.79 -4.45 -15.75
N ALA A 454 -5.78 -3.74 -15.18
CA ALA A 454 -6.37 -4.09 -13.89
C ALA A 454 -7.37 -5.24 -13.97
N ILE A 455 -8.08 -5.32 -15.09
CA ILE A 455 -9.22 -6.19 -15.29
C ILE A 455 -9.05 -6.78 -16.68
N LEU A 456 -8.74 -8.06 -16.77
CA LEU A 456 -8.73 -8.78 -18.04
C LEU A 456 -9.70 -9.96 -17.92
N PRO A 457 -10.27 -10.42 -19.05
CA PRO A 457 -11.09 -11.62 -19.06
C PRO A 457 -10.28 -12.84 -18.61
N ASP A 458 -10.97 -13.94 -18.33
CA ASP A 458 -10.37 -15.18 -17.84
C ASP A 458 -10.41 -16.28 -18.92
N GLY A 459 -9.56 -17.29 -18.76
CA GLY A 459 -9.55 -18.47 -19.65
C GLY A 459 -9.10 -18.13 -21.07
N GLU A 460 -9.78 -18.72 -22.05
CA GLU A 460 -9.43 -18.63 -23.48
C GLU A 460 -9.27 -17.19 -23.97
N HIS A 461 -10.13 -16.26 -23.54
CA HIS A 461 -10.04 -14.86 -23.96
C HIS A 461 -8.73 -14.17 -23.53
N LEU A 462 -8.19 -14.53 -22.36
CA LEU A 462 -6.89 -14.03 -21.91
C LEU A 462 -5.75 -14.67 -22.70
N ASN A 463 -5.87 -15.97 -22.98
CA ASN A 463 -4.89 -16.71 -23.76
C ASN A 463 -4.80 -16.13 -25.18
N ASP A 464 -5.94 -15.90 -25.83
CA ASP A 464 -6.03 -15.29 -27.16
C ASP A 464 -5.41 -13.89 -27.18
N MET A 465 -5.74 -13.04 -26.21
CA MET A 465 -5.15 -11.70 -26.11
C MET A 465 -3.63 -11.78 -25.85
N THR A 466 -3.17 -12.74 -25.05
CA THR A 466 -1.75 -12.95 -24.78
C THR A 466 -1.02 -13.40 -26.03
N ALA A 467 -1.54 -14.40 -26.75
CA ALA A 467 -0.99 -14.85 -28.02
C ALA A 467 -0.94 -13.71 -29.04
N TRP A 468 -2.02 -12.92 -29.14
CA TRP A 468 -2.07 -11.77 -30.03
C TRP A 468 -0.99 -10.73 -29.74
N ILE A 469 -0.84 -10.29 -28.48
CA ILE A 469 0.19 -9.31 -28.07
C ILE A 469 1.60 -9.88 -28.26
N ARG A 470 1.81 -11.17 -27.99
CA ARG A 470 3.09 -11.86 -28.14
C ARG A 470 3.39 -12.29 -29.57
N SER A 471 2.50 -12.00 -30.53
CA SER A 471 2.60 -12.48 -31.92
C SER A 471 2.80 -14.01 -32.00
N ASP A 472 2.00 -14.74 -31.24
CA ASP A 472 1.98 -16.21 -31.12
C ASP A 472 3.27 -16.85 -30.59
N LYS A 473 4.19 -16.05 -30.01
CA LYS A 473 5.35 -16.58 -29.28
C LYS A 473 4.92 -17.16 -27.94
N ASP A 474 5.51 -18.30 -27.58
CA ASP A 474 5.30 -18.96 -26.29
C ASP A 474 5.49 -18.00 -25.11
N GLY A 475 4.58 -18.06 -24.14
CA GLY A 475 4.69 -17.39 -22.85
C GLY A 475 3.34 -17.01 -22.25
N GLU A 476 3.29 -17.06 -20.92
CA GLU A 476 2.06 -16.90 -20.16
C GLU A 476 1.83 -15.45 -19.73
N PRO A 477 0.57 -15.02 -19.51
CA PRO A 477 0.28 -13.74 -18.88
C PRO A 477 0.70 -13.77 -17.40
N VAL A 478 1.18 -12.64 -16.88
CA VAL A 478 1.39 -12.48 -15.44
C VAL A 478 0.06 -12.12 -14.79
N ARG A 479 -0.43 -12.97 -13.89
CA ARG A 479 -1.69 -12.73 -13.19
C ARG A 479 -1.60 -13.10 -11.73
N LEU A 480 -2.05 -12.18 -10.87
CA LEU A 480 -2.20 -12.45 -9.44
C LEU A 480 -3.43 -11.71 -8.91
N LYS A 481 -4.34 -12.43 -8.25
CA LYS A 481 -5.56 -11.84 -7.64
C LYS A 481 -5.30 -11.14 -6.30
N TRP A 482 -4.05 -11.19 -5.82
CA TRP A 482 -3.65 -10.58 -4.57
C TRP A 482 -3.79 -9.05 -4.61
N GLN A 483 -4.18 -8.46 -3.47
CA GLN A 483 -4.27 -7.01 -3.29
C GLN A 483 -3.64 -6.62 -1.94
N PRO A 484 -2.99 -5.45 -1.84
CA PRO A 484 -2.33 -5.01 -0.61
C PRO A 484 -3.31 -4.62 0.51
N THR A 485 -4.59 -4.45 0.17
CA THR A 485 -5.66 -4.04 1.08
C THR A 485 -6.83 -5.01 1.02
N ASP A 486 -7.49 -5.26 2.14
CA ASP A 486 -8.79 -5.94 2.16
C ASP A 486 -9.90 -4.95 1.82
N GLN A 487 -10.73 -5.29 0.83
CA GLN A 487 -11.95 -4.54 0.52
C GLN A 487 -13.13 -5.17 1.27
N ARG A 488 -13.94 -4.33 1.91
CA ARG A 488 -15.17 -4.77 2.58
C ARG A 488 -16.36 -4.10 1.92
N PHE A 489 -17.32 -4.94 1.57
CA PHE A 489 -18.60 -4.50 1.04
C PHE A 489 -19.65 -4.58 2.14
N GLY A 490 -20.50 -3.57 2.18
CA GLY A 490 -21.55 -3.48 3.18
C GLY A 490 -22.74 -2.68 2.67
N THR A 491 -23.87 -2.86 3.32
CA THR A 491 -25.10 -2.12 3.04
C THR A 491 -25.49 -1.29 4.24
N PHE A 492 -26.07 -0.13 3.99
CA PHE A 492 -26.62 0.72 5.03
C PHE A 492 -28.13 0.83 4.84
N GLU A 493 -28.88 0.56 5.91
CA GLU A 493 -30.34 0.60 5.92
C GLU A 493 -30.82 1.62 6.96
N TRP A 494 -31.74 2.51 6.56
CA TRP A 494 -32.35 3.50 7.45
C TRP A 494 -33.73 3.04 7.92
N GLY A 495 -33.89 2.79 9.21
CA GLY A 495 -35.13 2.33 9.85
C GLY A 495 -36.07 3.45 10.33
N GLY A 496 -35.77 4.72 10.01
CA GLY A 496 -36.59 5.88 10.40
C GLY A 496 -36.10 6.60 11.65
N THR A 497 -35.69 5.86 12.69
CA THR A 497 -35.11 6.42 13.93
C THR A 497 -33.64 6.07 14.12
N SER A 498 -33.22 4.93 13.59
CA SER A 498 -31.83 4.45 13.61
C SER A 498 -31.44 3.88 12.26
N GLY A 499 -30.15 3.90 11.98
CA GLY A 499 -29.53 3.27 10.83
C GLY A 499 -28.75 2.02 11.21
N ARG A 500 -28.86 0.99 10.39
CA ARG A 500 -28.11 -0.26 10.52
C ARG A 500 -27.06 -0.33 9.42
N LEU A 501 -25.80 -0.55 9.80
CA LEU A 501 -24.70 -0.81 8.87
C LEU A 501 -24.38 -2.31 8.90
N ASN A 502 -24.57 -3.00 7.78
CA ASN A 502 -24.18 -4.40 7.60
C ASN A 502 -22.80 -4.44 6.92
N TYR A 503 -21.85 -5.18 7.50
CA TYR A 503 -20.48 -5.32 6.97
C TYR A 503 -20.30 -6.55 6.06
N SER A 504 -21.39 -7.19 5.67
CA SER A 504 -21.41 -8.23 4.63
C SER A 504 -22.57 -7.96 3.67
N LEU A 505 -22.43 -8.48 2.45
CA LEU A 505 -23.54 -8.58 1.50
C LEU A 505 -24.49 -9.74 1.85
N ASP A 506 -24.06 -10.65 2.73
CA ASP A 506 -24.89 -11.74 3.24
C ASP A 506 -25.77 -11.31 4.41
N ASN A 507 -27.02 -11.79 4.45
CA ASN A 507 -28.02 -11.41 5.47
C ASN A 507 -27.64 -11.76 6.93
N ASN A 508 -26.64 -12.63 7.15
CA ASN A 508 -26.20 -13.07 8.48
C ASN A 508 -24.82 -12.50 8.87
N GLY A 509 -24.32 -11.50 8.14
CA GLY A 509 -23.03 -10.87 8.46
C GLY A 509 -23.06 -9.98 9.70
N PRO A 510 -21.88 -9.59 10.21
CA PRO A 510 -21.77 -8.65 11.32
C PRO A 510 -22.39 -7.31 10.96
N PHE A 511 -23.07 -6.69 11.93
CA PHE A 511 -23.75 -5.41 11.75
C PHE A 511 -23.56 -4.49 12.96
N VAL A 512 -23.73 -3.20 12.73
CA VAL A 512 -23.80 -2.18 13.79
C VAL A 512 -25.17 -1.53 13.74
N GLU A 513 -25.94 -1.77 14.80
CA GLU A 513 -27.24 -1.13 14.99
C GLU A 513 -27.07 0.28 15.53
N GLY A 514 -27.91 1.22 15.07
CA GLY A 514 -27.80 2.62 15.48
C GLY A 514 -26.49 3.29 15.06
N PHE A 515 -25.87 2.84 13.95
CA PHE A 515 -24.66 3.42 13.38
C PHE A 515 -24.77 4.94 13.22
N ILE A 516 -25.94 5.39 12.75
CA ILE A 516 -26.42 6.76 12.96
C ILE A 516 -27.79 6.71 13.61
N ARG A 517 -28.11 7.72 14.43
CA ARG A 517 -29.40 7.87 15.10
C ARG A 517 -30.05 9.18 14.69
N GLN A 518 -31.37 9.20 14.75
CA GLN A 518 -32.14 10.41 14.47
C GLN A 518 -31.78 11.49 15.49
N LEU A 519 -31.41 12.66 14.98
CA LEU A 519 -31.10 13.83 15.79
C LEU A 519 -32.35 14.70 15.94
N PRO A 520 -32.64 15.19 17.16
CA PRO A 520 -33.76 16.08 17.39
C PRO A 520 -33.61 17.39 16.58
N PRO A 521 -34.70 18.13 16.35
CA PRO A 521 -34.62 19.43 15.68
C PRO A 521 -33.64 20.39 16.38
N ARG A 522 -32.77 21.05 15.62
CA ARG A 522 -31.74 22.02 16.05
C ARG A 522 -31.65 23.16 15.04
N GLY A 523 -30.97 24.27 15.38
CA GLY A 523 -30.71 25.35 14.41
C GLY A 523 -31.98 25.94 13.75
N GLY A 524 -33.06 26.09 14.53
CA GLY A 524 -34.35 26.62 14.06
C GLY A 524 -35.22 25.65 13.24
N ASP A 525 -34.82 24.39 13.09
CA ASP A 525 -35.66 23.37 12.47
C ASP A 525 -36.78 22.86 13.41
N HIS A 526 -37.89 22.40 12.82
CA HIS A 526 -39.01 21.78 13.57
C HIS A 526 -39.11 20.26 13.41
N LYS A 527 -38.44 19.68 12.41
CA LYS A 527 -38.42 18.24 12.15
C LYS A 527 -37.04 17.66 12.46
N PRO A 528 -36.95 16.40 12.91
CA PRO A 528 -35.66 15.75 13.13
C PRO A 528 -34.93 15.48 11.80
N TYR A 529 -33.65 15.09 11.90
CA TYR A 529 -32.82 14.62 10.80
C TYR A 529 -32.28 13.22 11.12
N PRO A 530 -31.97 12.36 10.12
CA PRO A 530 -32.07 12.60 8.67
C PRO A 530 -33.52 12.60 8.16
N ARG A 531 -33.80 13.36 7.09
CA ARG A 531 -35.14 13.50 6.47
C ARG A 531 -35.23 12.87 5.09
N GLU A 532 -34.12 12.86 4.37
CA GLU A 532 -34.00 12.31 3.03
C GLU A 532 -32.69 11.51 2.88
N LEU A 533 -32.54 10.81 1.76
CA LEU A 533 -31.36 9.97 1.50
C LEU A 533 -30.04 10.77 1.57
N LYS A 534 -30.03 12.04 1.15
CA LYS A 534 -28.85 12.89 1.25
C LYS A 534 -28.36 13.06 2.68
N ASP A 535 -29.29 13.29 3.61
CA ASP A 535 -28.97 13.42 5.02
C ASP A 535 -28.43 12.11 5.58
N VAL A 536 -29.07 10.99 5.22
CA VAL A 536 -28.62 9.66 5.62
C VAL A 536 -27.18 9.42 5.17
N VAL A 537 -26.88 9.68 3.90
CA VAL A 537 -25.54 9.48 3.32
C VAL A 537 -24.50 10.39 4.00
N LEU A 538 -24.81 11.68 4.17
CA LEU A 538 -23.89 12.64 4.80
C LEU A 538 -23.65 12.32 6.27
N MET A 539 -24.70 12.02 7.03
CA MET A 539 -24.55 11.66 8.45
C MET A 539 -23.76 10.36 8.63
N SER A 540 -23.98 9.36 7.77
CA SER A 540 -23.19 8.13 7.77
C SER A 540 -21.73 8.37 7.38
N ALA A 541 -21.47 9.25 6.40
CA ALA A 541 -20.12 9.66 6.05
C ALA A 541 -19.40 10.33 7.23
N TRP A 542 -20.05 11.27 7.93
CA TRP A 542 -19.46 11.89 9.11
C TRP A 542 -19.19 10.91 10.23
N ARG A 543 -20.05 9.90 10.43
CA ARG A 543 -19.79 8.85 11.41
C ARG A 543 -18.48 8.13 11.11
N PHE A 544 -18.22 7.77 9.85
CA PHE A 544 -16.92 7.21 9.47
C PHE A 544 -15.75 8.18 9.68
N VAL A 545 -15.95 9.48 9.43
CA VAL A 545 -14.90 10.48 9.70
C VAL A 545 -14.59 10.58 11.18
N THR A 546 -15.60 10.50 12.07
CA THR A 546 -15.37 10.46 13.53
C THR A 546 -14.61 9.21 13.99
N GLU A 547 -14.56 8.16 13.17
CA GLU A 547 -13.72 6.97 13.40
C GLU A 547 -12.31 7.12 12.78
N GLY A 548 -11.90 8.35 12.41
CA GLY A 548 -10.59 8.65 11.82
C GLY A 548 -10.46 8.26 10.34
N LYS A 549 -11.56 7.98 9.64
CA LYS A 549 -11.52 7.56 8.22
C LYS A 549 -11.70 8.74 7.27
N ARG A 550 -11.11 8.64 6.08
CA ARG A 550 -11.42 9.51 4.95
C ARG A 550 -12.51 8.87 4.11
N VAL A 551 -13.52 9.65 3.72
CA VAL A 551 -14.71 9.15 3.02
C VAL A 551 -14.82 9.78 1.64
N LEU A 552 -15.04 8.94 0.62
CA LEU A 552 -15.39 9.36 -0.72
C LEU A 552 -16.84 8.93 -1.01
N ILE A 553 -17.67 9.88 -1.42
CA ILE A 553 -19.09 9.64 -1.75
C ILE A 553 -19.23 9.69 -3.27
N HIS A 554 -19.46 8.53 -3.89
CA HIS A 554 -19.75 8.46 -5.33
C HIS A 554 -21.22 8.72 -5.60
N ILE A 555 -21.49 9.70 -6.46
CA ILE A 555 -22.84 10.11 -6.88
C ILE A 555 -22.98 9.82 -8.37
N THR A 556 -24.11 9.26 -8.78
CA THR A 556 -24.32 8.74 -10.14
C THR A 556 -24.47 9.82 -11.21
N GLN A 557 -24.76 11.07 -10.82
CA GLN A 557 -24.93 12.19 -11.74
C GLN A 557 -24.18 13.43 -11.26
N ALA A 558 -23.46 14.08 -12.18
CA ALA A 558 -22.67 15.28 -11.89
C ALA A 558 -23.51 16.42 -11.31
N ASN A 559 -24.72 16.64 -11.85
CA ASN A 559 -25.64 17.69 -11.39
C ASN A 559 -26.18 17.48 -9.95
N TRP A 560 -26.05 16.28 -9.37
CA TRP A 560 -26.46 16.03 -7.99
C TRP A 560 -25.37 16.33 -6.97
N VAL A 561 -24.11 16.34 -7.41
CA VAL A 561 -22.92 16.49 -6.56
C VAL A 561 -22.93 17.82 -5.79
N GLU A 562 -23.23 18.93 -6.46
CA GLU A 562 -23.42 20.22 -5.79
C GLU A 562 -24.57 20.22 -4.78
N GLY A 563 -25.63 19.46 -5.05
CA GLY A 563 -26.79 19.33 -4.17
C GLY A 563 -26.44 18.64 -2.85
N TYR A 564 -25.50 17.68 -2.87
CA TYR A 564 -24.95 17.09 -1.65
C TYR A 564 -24.03 18.07 -0.92
N GLY A 565 -23.18 18.81 -1.65
CA GLY A 565 -22.32 19.84 -1.05
C GLY A 565 -23.10 20.92 -0.30
N LYS A 566 -24.15 21.49 -0.93
CA LYS A 566 -25.05 22.47 -0.30
C LYS A 566 -25.71 21.92 0.97
N GLN A 567 -26.14 20.65 0.93
CA GLN A 567 -26.77 20.01 2.08
C GLN A 567 -25.77 19.78 3.22
N ALA A 568 -24.54 19.39 2.90
CA ALA A 568 -23.48 19.21 3.89
C ALA A 568 -23.18 20.52 4.63
N VAL A 569 -22.98 21.62 3.89
CA VAL A 569 -22.80 22.98 4.46
C VAL A 569 -23.96 23.33 5.40
N ARG A 570 -25.20 23.14 4.94
CA ARG A 570 -26.39 23.41 5.75
C ARG A 570 -26.43 22.59 7.04
N LEU A 571 -26.09 21.30 6.99
CA LEU A 571 -26.08 20.44 8.17
C LEU A 571 -24.99 20.87 9.17
N VAL A 572 -23.84 21.34 8.69
CA VAL A 572 -22.78 21.88 9.55
C VAL A 572 -23.21 23.21 10.19
N GLU A 573 -23.69 24.17 9.41
CA GLU A 573 -24.14 25.48 9.90
C GLU A 573 -25.27 25.38 10.93
N LYS A 574 -26.15 24.40 10.78
CA LYS A 574 -27.26 24.15 11.71
C LYS A 574 -26.87 23.34 12.96
N GLY A 575 -25.61 22.91 13.08
CA GLY A 575 -25.10 22.16 14.22
C GLY A 575 -25.56 20.70 14.27
N TYR A 576 -25.90 20.11 13.12
CA TYR A 576 -26.13 18.67 13.01
C TYR A 576 -24.84 17.89 12.80
N LEU A 577 -23.86 18.50 12.12
CA LEU A 577 -22.56 17.91 11.84
C LEU A 577 -21.45 18.88 12.28
N PRO A 578 -20.33 18.38 12.84
CA PRO A 578 -19.16 19.22 13.09
C PRO A 578 -18.45 19.60 11.78
N SER A 579 -17.71 20.71 11.81
CA SER A 579 -16.71 20.99 10.78
C SER A 579 -15.63 19.90 10.78
N LEU A 580 -15.16 19.51 9.60
CA LEU A 580 -14.05 18.56 9.44
C LEU A 580 -12.71 19.27 9.20
N LEU A 581 -12.72 20.60 9.10
CA LEU A 581 -11.52 21.39 8.89
C LEU A 581 -10.78 21.59 10.21
N GLU A 582 -9.60 21.02 10.33
CA GLU A 582 -8.72 21.17 11.50
C GLU A 582 -7.86 22.44 11.40
N ALA A 583 -7.26 22.68 10.23
CA ALA A 583 -6.35 23.79 9.96
C ALA A 583 -6.84 24.64 8.77
N PRO A 584 -7.29 25.89 8.99
CA PRO A 584 -7.80 26.75 7.91
C PRO A 584 -6.81 27.02 6.77
N GLU A 585 -5.51 27.05 7.08
CA GLU A 585 -4.42 27.24 6.13
C GLU A 585 -4.36 26.15 5.04
N ASP A 586 -4.84 24.94 5.33
CA ASP A 586 -4.80 23.81 4.39
C ASP A 586 -5.67 24.05 3.14
N VAL A 587 -6.68 24.91 3.25
CA VAL A 587 -7.65 25.18 2.18
C VAL A 587 -7.54 26.58 1.58
N GLU A 588 -6.72 27.46 2.15
CA GLU A 588 -6.67 28.89 1.79
C GLU A 588 -6.37 29.12 0.29
N SER A 589 -5.38 28.39 -0.24
CA SER A 589 -5.01 28.49 -1.66
C SER A 589 -6.14 27.99 -2.57
N ALA A 590 -6.77 26.86 -2.23
CA ALA A 590 -7.87 26.29 -3.00
C ALA A 590 -9.11 27.19 -2.97
N MET A 591 -9.41 27.78 -1.82
CA MET A 591 -10.50 28.74 -1.66
C MET A 591 -10.27 30.02 -2.47
N THR A 592 -9.04 30.55 -2.47
CA THR A 592 -8.71 31.77 -3.22
C THR A 592 -8.90 31.56 -4.72
N ILE A 593 -8.32 30.49 -5.26
CA ILE A 593 -8.44 30.13 -6.69
C ILE A 593 -9.90 29.80 -7.03
N GLY A 594 -10.57 29.00 -6.19
CA GLY A 594 -11.96 28.61 -6.39
C GLY A 594 -12.91 29.81 -6.39
N ALA A 595 -12.70 30.78 -5.49
CA ALA A 595 -13.49 32.01 -5.44
C ALA A 595 -13.31 32.87 -6.69
N GLU A 596 -12.10 32.91 -7.27
CA GLU A 596 -11.82 33.62 -8.52
C GLU A 596 -12.50 32.94 -9.72
N TRP A 597 -12.44 31.61 -9.80
CA TRP A 597 -12.90 30.85 -10.97
C TRP A 597 -14.40 30.57 -10.96
N LEU A 598 -14.97 30.22 -9.80
CA LEU A 598 -16.34 29.74 -9.63
C LEU A 598 -17.24 30.74 -8.90
N GLY A 599 -16.65 31.73 -8.21
CA GLY A 599 -17.34 32.65 -7.32
C GLY A 599 -17.38 32.15 -5.87
N ARG A 600 -17.44 33.10 -4.92
CA ARG A 600 -17.40 32.81 -3.47
C ARG A 600 -18.58 31.97 -2.98
N ASP A 601 -19.76 32.14 -3.57
CA ASP A 601 -20.98 31.45 -3.15
C ASP A 601 -21.14 30.06 -3.80
N HIS A 602 -20.19 29.65 -4.64
CA HIS A 602 -20.24 28.35 -5.30
C HIS A 602 -20.13 27.22 -4.26
N PRO A 603 -20.92 26.13 -4.36
CA PRO A 603 -20.92 25.03 -3.39
C PRO A 603 -19.54 24.43 -3.14
N ALA A 604 -18.75 24.26 -4.21
CA ALA A 604 -17.39 23.74 -4.10
C ALA A 604 -16.47 24.63 -3.24
N VAL A 605 -16.69 25.96 -3.23
CA VAL A 605 -15.91 26.90 -2.41
C VAL A 605 -16.44 26.92 -0.97
N GLN A 606 -17.76 26.95 -0.80
CA GLN A 606 -18.39 26.94 0.54
C GLN A 606 -18.12 25.64 1.30
N CYS A 607 -18.03 24.51 0.62
CA CYS A 607 -17.70 23.22 1.23
C CYS A 607 -16.28 23.19 1.83
N LEU A 608 -15.31 23.89 1.22
CA LEU A 608 -13.92 23.89 1.69
C LEU A 608 -13.77 24.49 3.10
N LEU A 609 -14.62 25.46 3.46
CA LEU A 609 -14.68 26.05 4.81
C LEU A 609 -14.90 25.03 5.93
N TYR A 610 -15.46 23.86 5.58
CA TYR A 610 -15.81 22.81 6.51
C TYR A 610 -15.02 21.52 6.27
N GLY A 611 -13.95 21.57 5.46
CA GLY A 611 -13.10 20.42 5.15
C GLY A 611 -13.72 19.45 4.14
N ILE A 612 -14.67 19.93 3.32
CA ILE A 612 -15.40 19.11 2.34
C ILE A 612 -14.97 19.52 0.93
N ALA A 613 -14.62 18.54 0.09
CA ALA A 613 -14.33 18.76 -1.32
C ALA A 613 -15.45 18.19 -2.20
N VAL A 614 -15.76 18.90 -3.29
CA VAL A 614 -16.80 18.55 -4.26
C VAL A 614 -16.14 18.44 -5.64
N HIS A 615 -16.36 17.33 -6.35
CA HIS A 615 -15.74 17.06 -7.66
C HIS A 615 -16.71 16.29 -8.56
N HIS A 616 -16.88 16.72 -9.82
CA HIS A 616 -17.72 16.03 -10.81
C HIS A 616 -17.24 16.24 -12.24
#